data_AF-A0AAU8DRU5-F1
#
_entry.id   AF-A0AAU8DRU5-F1
#
_cell.length_a   1.000
_cell.length_b   1.000
_cell.length_c   1.000
_cell.angle_alpha   90.00
_cell.angle_beta   90.00
_cell.angle_gamma   90.00
#
_symmetry.space_group_name_H-M   'P 1'
#
loop_
_entity.id
_entity.type
_entity.pdbx_description
1 polymer ?
#
loop_
_entity_poly.entity_id
_entity_poly.type
_entity_poly.pdbx_seq_one_letter_code
_entity_poly.pdbx_strand_id
1 'polypeptide(L)'
;MNLLEAGIVSRGSPHLPERRNSGDHHRSSLESAQHLVTEFSYAVVVELLFREFHGQHPLPMIVDVVRACLTDLEGQVPPGALAELLERSARQRLTYTWC
;
A
#
# COMPACT_ATOMS: atom_id res chain seq x y z
N MET A 1 -72.22 16.31 -33.79
CA MET A 1 -71.72 17.36 -34.73
C MET A 1 -70.84 18.31 -33.94
N ASN A 2 -69.75 18.77 -34.57
CA ASN A 2 -68.70 19.71 -34.11
C ASN A 2 -67.53 19.05 -33.36
N LEU A 3 -66.40 18.81 -34.05
CA LEU A 3 -65.23 19.69 -34.31
C LEU A 3 -64.29 19.70 -33.09
N LEU A 4 -63.12 19.03 -33.12
CA LEU A 4 -61.79 19.47 -33.63
C LEU A 4 -61.31 20.82 -33.08
N GLU A 5 -60.01 20.88 -32.76
CA GLU A 5 -59.16 21.97 -32.21
C GLU A 5 -58.98 21.91 -30.68
N ALA A 6 -57.80 22.05 -30.07
CA ALA A 6 -56.47 22.41 -30.54
C ALA A 6 -55.40 22.10 -29.46
N GLY A 7 -54.18 21.78 -29.90
CA GLY A 7 -52.89 22.12 -29.25
C GLY A 7 -52.60 21.59 -27.82
N ILE A 8 -51.40 21.62 -27.25
CA ILE A 8 -50.12 22.25 -27.59
C ILE A 8 -49.03 21.50 -26.78
N VAL A 9 -47.96 21.09 -27.47
CA VAL A 9 -46.54 21.08 -27.08
C VAL A 9 -46.02 20.44 -25.76
N SER A 10 -45.11 19.50 -25.97
CA SER A 10 -43.83 19.22 -25.29
C SER A 10 -43.65 19.48 -23.79
N ARG A 11 -43.21 18.42 -23.09
CA ARG A 11 -41.95 18.41 -22.33
C ARG A 11 -41.48 16.97 -22.14
N GLY A 12 -40.83 16.43 -23.18
CA GLY A 12 -39.93 15.30 -22.98
C GLY A 12 -38.74 15.78 -22.16
N SER A 13 -38.69 15.38 -20.89
CA SER A 13 -37.53 15.62 -20.03
C SER A 13 -36.30 14.96 -20.65
N PRO A 14 -35.21 15.69 -20.93
CA PRO A 14 -33.97 15.06 -21.29
C PRO A 14 -33.45 14.36 -20.03
N HIS A 15 -33.46 13.02 -20.06
CA HIS A 15 -32.78 12.20 -19.09
C HIS A 15 -31.28 12.48 -19.23
N LEU A 16 -30.79 13.45 -18.44
CA LEU A 16 -29.37 13.70 -18.29
C LEU A 16 -28.71 12.39 -17.83
N PRO A 17 -27.64 11.92 -18.49
CA PRO A 17 -26.86 10.83 -17.94
C PRO A 17 -26.26 11.33 -16.62
N GLU A 18 -26.71 10.71 -15.55
CA GLU A 18 -26.17 10.83 -14.20
C GLU A 18 -24.65 10.70 -14.31
N ARG A 19 -23.95 11.81 -14.06
CA ARG A 19 -22.49 11.85 -13.98
C ARG A 19 -22.07 10.83 -12.94
N ARG A 20 -21.60 9.67 -13.40
CA ARG A 20 -20.84 8.73 -12.57
C ARG A 20 -19.67 9.51 -12.01
N ASN A 21 -19.76 9.81 -10.73
CA ASN A 21 -18.71 10.43 -9.94
C ASN A 21 -17.50 9.48 -9.95
N SER A 22 -16.54 9.72 -10.84
CA SER A 22 -15.24 9.05 -10.87
C SER A 22 -14.42 9.47 -9.64
N GLY A 23 -14.79 8.93 -8.48
CA GLY A 23 -14.09 9.15 -7.20
C GLY A 23 -12.98 8.14 -6.91
N ASP A 24 -12.70 7.19 -7.80
CA ASP A 24 -11.85 6.02 -7.50
C ASP A 24 -10.35 6.16 -7.86
N HIS A 25 -9.86 7.34 -8.24
CA HIS A 25 -8.44 7.49 -8.64
C HIS A 25 -7.49 7.84 -7.48
N HIS A 26 -8.00 8.29 -6.33
CA HIS A 26 -7.13 8.70 -5.23
C HIS A 26 -6.61 7.54 -4.38
N ARG A 27 -7.34 6.42 -4.33
CA ARG A 27 -6.95 5.28 -3.50
C ARG A 27 -5.72 4.55 -4.06
N SER A 28 -5.69 4.30 -5.37
CA SER A 28 -4.58 3.57 -6.01
C SER A 28 -3.22 4.27 -5.91
N SER A 29 -3.19 5.60 -5.88
CA SER A 29 -1.93 6.34 -5.79
C SER A 29 -1.29 6.26 -4.40
N LEU A 30 -2.10 6.17 -3.34
CA LEU A 30 -1.63 6.02 -1.96
C LEU A 30 -1.11 4.60 -1.70
N GLU A 31 -1.82 3.59 -2.18
CA GLU A 31 -1.39 2.18 -2.09
C GLU A 31 -0.06 1.95 -2.84
N SER A 32 0.11 2.60 -4.00
CA SER A 32 1.37 2.53 -4.74
C SER A 32 2.55 3.17 -4.00
N ALA A 33 2.33 4.34 -3.38
CA ALA A 33 3.38 5.04 -2.64
C ALA A 33 3.79 4.29 -1.36
N GLN A 34 2.83 3.66 -0.67
CA GLN A 34 3.11 2.83 0.51
C GLN A 34 3.98 1.63 0.14
N HIS A 35 3.68 0.96 -0.97
CA HIS A 35 4.46 -0.19 -1.43
C HIS A 35 5.92 0.21 -1.72
N LEU A 36 6.14 1.34 -2.40
CA LEU A 36 7.50 1.85 -2.68
C LEU A 36 8.27 2.20 -1.40
N VAL A 37 7.62 2.79 -0.40
CA VAL A 37 8.25 3.10 0.90
C VAL A 37 8.62 1.81 1.63
N THR A 38 7.78 0.78 1.56
CA THR A 38 8.05 -0.54 2.14
C THR A 38 9.21 -1.24 1.45
N GLU A 39 9.24 -1.28 0.12
CA GLU A 39 10.33 -1.88 -0.66
C GLU A 39 11.66 -1.16 -0.41
N PHE A 40 11.66 0.16 -0.36
CA PHE A 40 12.84 0.95 -0.03
C PHE A 40 13.32 0.68 1.39
N SER A 41 12.41 0.68 2.37
CA SER A 41 12.72 0.38 3.77
C SER A 41 13.32 -1.03 3.92
N TYR A 42 12.75 -2.01 3.21
CA TYR A 42 13.24 -3.39 3.19
C TYR A 42 14.68 -3.47 2.67
N ALA A 43 14.96 -2.89 1.51
CA ALA A 43 16.29 -2.96 0.89
C ALA A 43 17.37 -2.29 1.78
N VAL A 44 17.06 -1.11 2.32
CA VAL A 44 17.97 -0.38 3.22
C VAL A 44 18.27 -1.19 4.48
N VAL A 45 17.24 -1.80 5.09
CA VAL A 45 17.43 -2.61 6.31
C VAL A 45 18.25 -3.87 6.04
N VAL A 46 18.00 -4.56 4.91
CA VAL A 46 18.80 -5.74 4.52
C VAL A 46 20.27 -5.36 4.34
N GLU A 47 20.57 -4.25 3.66
CA GLU A 47 21.94 -3.78 3.43
C GLU A 47 22.65 -3.44 4.75
N LEU A 48 21.98 -2.72 5.64
CA LEU A 48 22.50 -2.36 6.97
C LEU A 48 22.82 -3.60 7.80
N LEU A 49 21.89 -4.55 7.88
CA LEU A 49 22.07 -5.77 8.67
C LEU A 49 23.10 -6.71 8.03
N PHE A 50 23.18 -6.77 6.70
CA PHE A 50 24.25 -7.51 6.05
C PHE A 50 25.61 -6.91 6.41
N ARG A 51 25.77 -5.59 6.34
CA ARG A 51 27.03 -4.95 6.73
C ARG A 51 27.41 -5.26 8.19
N GLU A 52 26.44 -5.31 9.09
CA GLU A 52 26.66 -5.62 10.51
C GLU A 52 26.94 -7.11 10.78
N PHE A 53 26.22 -8.02 10.12
CA PHE A 53 26.21 -9.46 10.43
C PHE A 53 26.82 -10.38 9.35
N HIS A 54 27.34 -9.87 8.22
CA HIS A 54 27.85 -10.70 7.11
C HIS A 54 28.94 -11.71 7.50
N GLY A 55 29.68 -11.45 8.60
CA GLY A 55 30.67 -12.39 9.14
C GLY A 55 30.09 -13.47 10.06
N GLN A 56 28.84 -13.34 10.48
CA GLN A 56 28.15 -14.23 11.43
C GLN A 56 27.01 -15.00 10.76
N HIS A 57 26.29 -14.35 9.83
CA HIS A 57 25.14 -14.92 9.15
C HIS A 57 25.25 -14.77 7.64
N PRO A 58 24.89 -15.80 6.87
CA PRO A 58 24.86 -15.70 5.42
C PRO A 58 23.71 -14.78 4.98
N LEU A 59 23.91 -14.05 3.87
CA LEU A 59 22.92 -13.09 3.34
C LEU A 59 21.50 -13.68 3.21
N PRO A 60 21.29 -14.93 2.70
CA PRO A 60 19.95 -15.52 2.62
C PRO A 60 19.21 -15.56 3.97
N MET A 61 19.94 -15.86 5.05
CA MET A 61 19.34 -15.90 6.39
C MET A 61 18.92 -14.51 6.85
N ILE A 62 19.75 -13.49 6.60
CA ILE A 62 19.41 -12.09 6.94
C ILE A 62 18.17 -11.66 6.17
N VAL A 63 18.11 -11.95 4.87
CA VAL A 63 16.97 -11.68 3.99
C VAL A 63 15.70 -12.36 4.49
N ASP A 64 15.79 -13.63 4.92
CA ASP A 64 14.65 -14.37 5.47
C ASP A 64 14.15 -13.77 6.79
N VAL A 65 15.06 -13.41 7.70
CA VAL A 65 14.70 -12.77 8.98
C VAL A 65 14.03 -11.42 8.75
N VAL A 66 14.58 -10.57 7.89
CA VAL A 66 13.98 -9.26 7.57
C VAL A 66 12.61 -9.45 6.93
N ARG A 67 12.43 -10.42 6.03
CA ARG A 67 11.13 -10.70 5.41
C ARG A 67 10.09 -11.18 6.42
N ALA A 68 10.49 -12.05 7.36
CA ALA A 68 9.61 -12.49 8.44
C ALA A 68 9.18 -11.31 9.32
N CYS A 69 10.12 -10.44 9.72
CA CYS A 69 9.80 -9.23 10.47
C CYS A 69 8.90 -8.27 9.70
N LEU A 70 9.10 -8.11 8.39
CA LEU A 70 8.25 -7.25 7.57
C LEU A 70 6.81 -7.77 7.54
N THR A 71 6.64 -9.08 7.38
CA THR A 71 5.31 -9.74 7.42
C THR A 71 4.64 -9.53 8.78
N ASP A 72 5.40 -9.61 9.86
CA ASP A 72 4.88 -9.39 11.23
C ASP A 72 4.46 -7.93 11.49
N LEU A 73 5.00 -6.96 10.73
CA LEU A 73 4.73 -5.53 10.91
C LEU A 73 3.78 -4.94 9.85
N GLU A 74 3.52 -5.69 8.76
CA GLU A 74 2.66 -5.26 7.67
C GLU A 74 1.25 -4.94 8.18
N GLY A 75 0.74 -3.77 7.79
CA GLY A 75 -0.59 -3.28 8.20
C GLY A 75 -0.72 -2.85 9.67
N GLN A 76 0.31 -3.07 10.49
CA GLN A 76 0.30 -2.73 11.92
C GLN A 76 1.07 -1.44 12.24
N VAL A 77 2.04 -1.07 11.39
CA VAL A 77 2.97 0.03 11.63
C VAL A 77 2.78 1.12 10.58
N PRO A 78 2.77 2.42 10.97
CA PRO A 78 2.77 3.50 10.01
C PRO A 78 4.06 3.49 9.15
N PRO A 79 4.00 3.81 7.85
CA PRO A 79 5.16 3.71 6.95
C PRO A 79 6.42 4.46 7.45
N GLY A 80 6.24 5.58 8.14
CA GLY A 80 7.36 6.37 8.69
C GLY A 80 8.12 5.70 9.84
N ALA A 81 7.52 4.71 10.52
CA ALA A 81 8.17 3.94 11.59
C ALA A 81 8.58 2.53 11.15
N LEU A 82 8.19 2.11 9.94
CA LEU A 82 8.39 0.74 9.46
C LEU A 82 9.87 0.38 9.38
N ALA A 83 10.71 1.22 8.79
CA ALA A 83 12.14 0.95 8.64
C ALA A 83 12.85 0.75 9.99
N GLU A 84 12.60 1.65 10.95
CA GLU A 84 13.22 1.59 12.28
C GLU A 84 12.80 0.33 13.05
N LEU A 85 11.50 0.03 13.06
CA LEU A 85 10.98 -1.14 13.76
C LEU A 85 11.42 -2.45 13.07
N LEU A 86 11.44 -2.47 11.74
CA LEU A 86 11.92 -3.60 10.96
C LEU A 86 13.40 -3.89 11.27
N GLU A 87 14.25 -2.86 11.27
CA GLU A 87 15.66 -2.97 11.63
C GLU A 87 15.83 -3.52 13.05
N ARG A 88 15.16 -2.91 14.04
CA ARG A 88 15.26 -3.32 15.45
C ARG A 88 14.83 -4.77 15.65
N SER A 89 13.68 -5.16 15.10
CA SER A 89 13.15 -6.52 15.23
C SER A 89 14.07 -7.55 14.56
N ALA A 90 14.56 -7.27 13.35
CA ALA A 90 15.46 -8.16 12.64
C ALA A 90 16.82 -8.27 13.35
N ARG A 91 17.41 -7.15 13.81
CA ARG A 91 18.66 -7.14 14.59
C ARG A 91 18.53 -7.99 15.86
N GLN A 92 17.43 -7.82 16.60
CA GLN A 92 17.18 -8.62 17.81
C GLN A 92 17.12 -10.11 17.49
N ARG A 93 16.38 -10.50 16.45
CA ARG A 93 16.30 -11.92 16.04
C ARG A 93 17.67 -12.45 15.66
N LEU A 94 18.42 -11.79 14.78
CA LEU A 94 19.76 -12.22 14.37
C LEU A 94 20.70 -12.38 15.59
N THR A 95 20.64 -11.45 16.54
CA THR A 95 21.45 -11.51 17.77
C THR A 95 21.11 -12.72 18.65
N TYR A 96 19.82 -13.02 18.86
CA TYR A 96 19.37 -14.05 19.81
C TYR A 96 19.11 -15.43 19.19
N THR A 97 19.21 -15.58 17.86
CA THR A 97 19.01 -16.90 17.21
C THR A 97 20.14 -17.89 17.56
N TRP A 98 21.21 -17.43 18.24
CA TRP A 98 22.42 -18.21 18.49
C TRP A 98 22.95 -18.13 19.93
N CYS A 99 22.11 -17.78 20.91
CA CYS A 99 22.43 -17.91 22.34
C CYS A 99 21.95 -19.24 22.92
#